data_AF-A0A358JU13-F1
#
_entry.id   AF-A0A358JU13-F1
#
_cell.length_a   1.000
_cell.length_b   1.000
_cell.length_c   1.000
_cell.angle_alpha   90.00
_cell.angle_beta   90.00
_cell.angle_gamma   90.00
#
_symmetry.space_group_name_H-M   'P 1'
#
loop_
_entity.id
_entity.type
_entity.pdbx_description
1 polymer ?
#
loop_
_entity_poly.entity_id
_entity_poly.type
_entity_poly.pdbx_seq_one_letter_code
_entity_poly.pdbx_strand_id
1 'polypeptide(L)'
;MAILAAGGIYKNQKQKLTGGVFLSALAAQHTYSDVYLHTNFSSEENGLTAELKEMLRQSGVTHSSAQTVSAAYGIISDDEFTVNSNVYETFNPKAKYLQQLDKIILTTDIGERDFRYILNFARKRKLEIIVFSCGEYIPQVSDEDLIILDDSGIPNYHHYLNEIKSILTEREFISSTPAKNRQIPETGLRKSVKMFIQLLILALGLLLLFAGGFKLLESISSDSETFEADVDWSQEVMHDDCSTVETCTNLGDSYLSDLREYVDLQDEPHIFFENRTRTTFVNYEIEDFEITGSDVKNPLPFGDEETFKSMWHVFQQVFPNHYIEDVNEYRLFSDGEGNTAAYVTIKDDGTVLAMDVRDNTHKATQYRNLIHEFGHIYSLPIEDFDEACDSTDISCIKEGTIIAKHADRFWSQYDESWLENSDKSRFQLEGFYNNNVTDFYVPYQATNVKEDYAITFMKFITEKIPSNSSQLRDVKVQSMYEDAELVALRVDILKSFVQLEKERAT
;
A
#
# COMPACT_ATOMS: atom_id res chain seq x y z
N MET A 1 24.87 -35.91 18.17
CA MET A 1 23.64 -36.69 18.34
C MET A 1 22.60 -35.82 19.03
N ALA A 2 21.33 -35.93 18.67
CA ALA A 2 20.26 -35.16 19.31
C ALA A 2 19.02 -36.00 19.63
N ILE A 3 18.34 -35.61 20.71
CA ILE A 3 17.15 -36.26 21.25
C ILE A 3 15.98 -35.29 21.12
N LEU A 4 14.86 -35.77 20.59
CA LEU A 4 13.58 -35.07 20.72
C LEU A 4 12.82 -35.67 21.91
N ALA A 5 12.51 -34.86 22.90
CA ALA A 5 11.57 -35.21 23.96
C ALA A 5 10.23 -34.53 23.66
N ALA A 6 9.15 -35.29 23.63
CA ALA A 6 7.81 -34.79 23.35
C ALA A 6 6.86 -35.20 24.49
N GLY A 7 6.26 -34.21 25.15
CA GLY A 7 5.37 -34.47 26.28
C GLY A 7 4.51 -33.28 26.72
N GLY A 8 3.41 -33.62 27.38
CA GLY A 8 2.38 -32.67 27.82
C GLY A 8 2.75 -31.91 29.09
N ILE A 9 2.07 -30.79 29.30
CA ILE A 9 2.22 -29.91 30.46
C ILE A 9 0.88 -29.84 31.21
N TYR A 10 0.94 -30.13 32.51
CA TYR A 10 -0.22 -30.12 33.41
C TYR A 10 0.07 -29.32 34.68
N LYS A 11 -0.97 -28.86 35.35
CA LYS A 11 -0.94 -28.32 36.71
C LYS A 11 -1.65 -29.27 37.66
N ASN A 12 -0.99 -29.63 38.76
CA ASN A 12 -1.65 -30.40 39.81
C ASN A 12 -2.51 -29.49 40.72
N GLN A 13 -3.22 -30.08 41.68
CA GLN A 13 -4.06 -29.37 42.65
C GLN A 13 -3.33 -28.25 43.44
N LYS A 14 -1.99 -28.34 43.56
CA LYS A 14 -1.14 -27.32 44.23
C LYS A 14 -0.62 -26.26 43.25
N GLN A 15 -1.17 -26.18 42.05
CA GLN A 15 -0.73 -25.30 40.95
C GLN A 15 0.74 -25.50 40.55
N LYS A 16 1.32 -26.68 40.83
CA LYS A 16 2.68 -27.01 40.38
C LYS A 16 2.61 -27.71 39.04
N LEU A 17 3.52 -27.32 38.14
CA LEU A 17 3.65 -27.94 36.83
C LEU A 17 4.13 -29.38 36.94
N THR A 18 3.53 -30.27 36.16
CA THR A 18 3.82 -31.69 36.04
C THR A 18 3.54 -32.17 34.59
N GLY A 19 3.71 -33.47 34.32
CA GLY A 19 3.46 -34.10 33.02
C GLY A 19 4.70 -34.64 32.32
N GLY A 20 4.51 -35.15 31.10
CA GLY A 20 5.56 -35.72 30.26
C GLY A 20 6.67 -34.73 29.88
N VAL A 21 6.40 -33.42 29.91
CA VAL A 21 7.38 -32.37 29.60
C VAL A 21 8.70 -32.52 30.38
N PHE A 22 8.64 -33.02 31.62
CA PHE A 22 9.81 -33.13 32.49
C PHE A 22 10.78 -34.26 32.10
N LEU A 23 10.38 -35.18 31.23
CA LEU A 23 11.29 -36.17 30.66
C LEU A 23 12.38 -35.49 29.81
N SER A 24 12.09 -34.33 29.22
CA SER A 24 13.09 -33.54 28.50
C SER A 24 14.20 -33.04 29.44
N ALA A 25 13.84 -32.55 30.63
CA ALA A 25 14.78 -32.09 31.64
C ALA A 25 15.59 -33.26 32.21
N LEU A 26 14.93 -34.38 32.52
CA LEU A 26 15.60 -35.62 32.94
C LEU A 26 16.64 -36.06 31.91
N ALA A 27 16.26 -36.09 30.63
CA ALA A 27 17.16 -36.48 29.56
C ALA A 27 18.35 -35.52 29.44
N ALA A 28 18.10 -34.21 29.41
CA ALA A 28 19.13 -33.19 29.25
C ALA A 28 20.16 -33.17 30.40
N GLN A 29 19.73 -33.48 31.62
CA GLN A 29 20.61 -33.58 32.79
C GLN A 29 21.53 -34.81 32.77
N HIS A 30 21.22 -35.80 31.92
CA HIS A 30 21.91 -37.09 31.86
C HIS A 30 22.55 -37.38 30.50
N THR A 31 22.59 -36.41 29.58
CA THR A 31 23.22 -36.59 28.26
C THR A 31 24.00 -35.36 27.84
N TYR A 32 25.06 -35.57 27.04
CA TYR A 32 25.78 -34.50 26.35
C TYR A 32 25.16 -34.17 24.98
N SER A 33 24.22 -34.98 24.50
CA SER A 33 23.47 -34.74 23.26
C SER A 33 22.54 -33.55 23.38
N ASP A 34 22.25 -32.85 22.29
CA ASP A 34 21.24 -31.80 22.28
C ASP A 34 19.85 -32.38 22.56
N VAL A 35 19.09 -31.78 23.48
CA VAL A 35 17.72 -32.21 23.80
C VAL A 35 16.76 -31.12 23.35
N TYR A 36 15.97 -31.43 22.33
CA TYR A 36 14.89 -30.59 21.82
C TYR A 36 13.58 -30.97 22.48
N LEU A 37 12.71 -29.98 22.66
CA LEU A 37 11.38 -30.18 23.22
C LEU A 37 10.31 -29.95 22.17
N HIS A 38 9.38 -30.90 22.06
CA HIS A 38 8.06 -30.70 21.46
C HIS A 38 7.00 -30.66 22.56
N THR A 39 6.33 -29.52 22.68
CA THR A 39 5.21 -29.31 23.60
C THR A 39 4.45 -28.05 23.21
N ASN A 40 3.32 -27.78 23.86
CA ASN A 40 2.51 -26.59 23.65
C ASN A 40 2.54 -25.70 24.90
N PHE A 41 3.32 -24.62 24.86
CA PHE A 41 3.32 -23.63 25.92
C PHE A 41 2.02 -22.82 25.93
N SER A 42 1.53 -22.44 27.11
CA SER A 42 0.34 -21.59 27.25
C SER A 42 0.68 -20.11 27.09
N SER A 43 -0.08 -19.36 26.27
CA SER A 43 -0.08 -17.89 26.28
C SER A 43 -1.04 -17.27 27.31
N GLU A 44 -1.90 -18.07 27.92
CA GLU A 44 -2.83 -17.63 28.97
C GLU A 44 -2.16 -17.65 30.35
N GLU A 45 -1.09 -18.45 30.52
CA GLU A 45 -0.37 -18.63 31.78
C GLU A 45 1.08 -18.13 31.72
N ASN A 46 1.26 -16.88 31.27
CA ASN A 46 2.56 -16.28 30.95
C ASN A 46 3.62 -16.41 32.07
N GLY A 47 3.23 -16.24 33.33
CA GLY A 47 4.15 -16.39 34.47
C GLY A 47 4.71 -17.81 34.60
N LEU A 48 3.82 -18.82 34.65
CA LEU A 48 4.19 -20.23 34.70
C LEU A 48 4.97 -20.66 33.46
N THR A 49 4.59 -20.15 32.28
CA THR A 49 5.32 -20.39 31.03
C THR A 49 6.75 -19.86 31.08
N ALA A 50 6.96 -18.66 31.63
CA ALA A 50 8.30 -18.08 31.76
C ALA A 50 9.17 -18.88 32.74
N GLU A 51 8.62 -19.24 33.91
CA GLU A 51 9.31 -20.08 34.91
C GLU A 51 9.69 -21.45 34.35
N LEU A 52 8.76 -22.10 33.64
CA LEU A 52 8.99 -23.41 33.02
C LEU A 52 10.09 -23.33 31.95
N LYS A 53 10.02 -22.35 31.04
CA LYS A 53 11.04 -22.16 29.99
C LYS A 53 12.42 -21.95 30.60
N GLU A 54 12.53 -21.14 31.65
CA GLU A 54 13.80 -20.90 32.33
C GLU A 54 14.33 -22.17 33.02
N MET A 55 13.48 -22.92 33.72
CA MET A 55 13.88 -24.20 34.35
C MET A 55 14.34 -25.23 33.31
N LEU A 56 13.61 -25.38 32.20
CA LEU A 56 13.97 -26.27 31.10
C LEU A 56 15.32 -25.86 30.49
N ARG A 57 15.52 -24.57 30.25
CA ARG A 57 16.76 -24.01 29.72
C ARG A 57 17.93 -24.28 30.67
N GLN A 58 17.77 -24.03 31.97
CA GLN A 58 18.78 -24.30 32.99
C GLN A 58 19.12 -25.80 33.09
N SER A 59 18.15 -26.67 32.79
CA SER A 59 18.36 -28.12 32.68
C SER A 59 19.05 -28.55 31.38
N GLY A 60 19.29 -27.62 30.44
CA GLY A 60 19.96 -27.89 29.17
C GLY A 60 19.01 -28.21 28.00
N VAL A 61 17.71 -28.01 28.17
CA VAL A 61 16.69 -28.29 27.15
C VAL A 61 16.57 -27.12 26.17
N THR A 62 16.62 -27.42 24.88
CA THR A 62 16.32 -26.48 23.79
C THR A 62 14.82 -26.47 23.53
N HIS A 63 14.13 -25.54 24.19
CA HIS A 63 12.66 -25.39 24.09
C HIS A 63 12.22 -24.39 23.01
N SER A 64 13.14 -23.80 22.24
CA SER A 64 12.80 -22.84 21.18
C SER A 64 12.07 -23.47 19.98
N SER A 65 12.05 -24.81 19.90
CA SER A 65 11.32 -25.58 18.90
C SER A 65 9.83 -25.77 19.23
N ALA A 66 9.45 -25.63 20.50
CA ALA A 66 8.08 -25.80 20.96
C ALA A 66 7.23 -24.56 20.65
N GLN A 67 5.94 -24.78 20.39
CA GLN A 67 4.99 -23.72 20.05
C GLN A 67 4.32 -23.13 21.28
N THR A 68 3.69 -21.97 21.11
CA THR A 68 2.83 -21.34 22.13
C THR A 68 1.41 -21.27 21.58
N VAL A 69 0.41 -21.65 22.39
CA VAL A 69 -1.00 -21.76 21.99
C VAL A 69 -1.89 -20.98 22.96
N SER A 70 -3.03 -20.49 22.45
CA SER A 70 -4.03 -19.76 23.24
C SER A 70 -4.94 -20.71 24.00
N ALA A 71 -4.38 -21.36 25.02
CA ALA A 71 -5.10 -22.16 25.99
C ALA A 71 -4.30 -22.31 27.28
N ALA A 72 -4.96 -22.44 28.42
CA ALA A 72 -4.34 -22.82 29.69
C ALA A 72 -3.64 -24.18 29.64
N TYR A 73 -2.75 -24.46 30.60
CA TYR A 73 -2.19 -25.79 30.76
C TYR A 73 -3.26 -26.80 31.17
N GLY A 74 -2.99 -28.09 30.90
CA GLY A 74 -3.85 -29.16 31.40
C GLY A 74 -3.94 -29.13 32.93
N ILE A 75 -4.99 -29.68 33.50
CA ILE A 75 -5.13 -29.83 34.96
C ILE A 75 -5.19 -31.32 35.27
N ILE A 76 -4.45 -31.76 36.28
CA ILE A 76 -4.42 -33.15 36.73
C ILE A 76 -4.81 -33.24 38.20
N SER A 77 -5.62 -34.24 38.52
CA SER A 77 -6.03 -34.62 39.87
C SER A 77 -5.79 -36.13 40.07
N ASP A 78 -6.14 -36.64 41.24
CA ASP A 78 -5.90 -38.05 41.56
C ASP A 78 -6.74 -39.01 40.71
N ASP A 79 -7.93 -38.59 40.25
CA ASP A 79 -8.89 -39.44 39.52
C ASP A 79 -9.23 -38.97 38.11
N GLU A 80 -8.93 -37.70 37.76
CA GLU A 80 -9.25 -37.12 36.46
C GLU A 80 -8.19 -36.12 35.97
N PHE A 81 -8.17 -35.88 34.65
CA PHE A 81 -7.36 -34.84 34.05
C PHE A 81 -8.07 -34.14 32.89
N THR A 82 -7.64 -32.91 32.61
CA THR A 82 -8.06 -32.10 31.46
C THR A 82 -6.85 -31.80 30.60
N VAL A 83 -7.01 -31.95 29.28
CA VAL A 83 -5.90 -31.90 28.31
C VAL A 83 -5.46 -30.46 27.99
N ASN A 84 -6.43 -29.56 27.77
CA ASN A 84 -6.25 -28.15 27.38
C ASN A 84 -5.17 -27.94 26.31
N SER A 85 -4.14 -27.11 26.56
CA SER A 85 -3.05 -26.82 25.60
C SER A 85 -2.40 -28.06 24.95
N ASN A 86 -2.44 -29.23 25.59
CA ASN A 86 -1.84 -30.45 25.06
C ASN A 86 -2.58 -31.03 23.83
N VAL A 87 -3.82 -30.59 23.54
CA VAL A 87 -4.61 -31.06 22.39
C VAL A 87 -4.18 -30.44 21.06
N TYR A 88 -3.44 -29.32 21.10
CA TYR A 88 -3.09 -28.57 19.90
C TYR A 88 -2.06 -29.31 19.04
N GLU A 89 -2.29 -29.29 17.74
CA GLU A 89 -1.46 -29.97 16.74
C GLU A 89 -0.44 -28.99 16.17
N THR A 90 0.79 -29.03 16.67
CA THR A 90 1.80 -28.02 16.38
C THR A 90 3.09 -28.59 15.81
N PHE A 91 3.18 -29.91 15.65
CA PHE A 91 4.36 -30.56 15.12
C PHE A 91 4.58 -30.21 13.63
N ASN A 92 5.73 -29.60 13.33
CA ASN A 92 6.12 -29.27 11.96
C ASN A 92 7.22 -30.22 11.46
N PRO A 93 6.91 -31.20 10.59
CA PRO A 93 7.88 -32.18 10.09
C PRO A 93 8.97 -31.56 9.20
N LYS A 94 8.85 -30.29 8.81
CA LYS A 94 9.84 -29.55 8.01
C LYS A 94 10.81 -28.73 8.87
N ALA A 95 10.68 -28.76 10.20
CA ALA A 95 11.55 -27.97 11.07
C ALA A 95 13.02 -28.40 10.96
N LYS A 96 13.94 -27.43 10.81
CA LYS A 96 15.36 -27.70 10.52
C LYS A 96 16.06 -28.54 11.58
N TYR A 97 15.72 -28.33 12.86
CA TYR A 97 16.31 -29.08 13.98
C TYR A 97 16.00 -30.58 13.93
N LEU A 98 14.97 -31.01 13.19
CA LEU A 98 14.64 -32.43 13.05
C LEU A 98 15.70 -33.20 12.24
N GLN A 99 16.55 -32.51 11.46
CA GLN A 99 17.55 -33.14 10.60
C GLN A 99 18.73 -33.76 11.38
N GLN A 100 18.93 -33.34 12.63
CA GLN A 100 20.03 -33.76 13.49
C GLN A 100 19.60 -34.74 14.59
N LEU A 101 18.34 -35.18 14.58
CA LEU A 101 17.80 -36.11 15.56
C LEU A 101 18.25 -37.54 15.27
N ASP A 102 18.59 -38.26 16.33
CA ASP A 102 18.92 -39.68 16.28
C ASP A 102 17.95 -40.50 17.16
N LYS A 103 17.43 -39.88 18.23
CA LYS A 103 16.58 -40.55 19.23
C LYS A 103 15.32 -39.73 19.57
N ILE A 104 14.23 -40.41 19.92
CA ILE A 104 12.96 -39.77 20.33
C ILE A 104 12.43 -40.40 21.62
N ILE A 105 12.15 -39.55 22.61
CA ILE A 105 11.41 -39.89 23.82
C ILE A 105 10.02 -39.27 23.68
N LEU A 106 8.98 -40.09 23.72
CA LEU A 106 7.61 -39.68 23.46
C LEU A 106 6.69 -40.12 24.61
N THR A 107 5.77 -39.27 25.02
CA THR A 107 4.69 -39.63 25.95
C THR A 107 3.33 -39.58 25.26
N THR A 108 2.35 -40.31 25.79
CA THR A 108 0.97 -40.34 25.26
C THR A 108 0.09 -39.20 25.78
N ASP A 109 0.64 -38.24 26.53
CA ASP A 109 -0.09 -37.08 27.06
C ASP A 109 -0.05 -35.83 26.14
N ILE A 110 0.32 -36.02 24.87
CA ILE A 110 0.23 -35.01 23.81
C ILE A 110 -0.89 -35.35 22.82
N GLY A 111 -1.33 -34.37 22.04
CA GLY A 111 -2.33 -34.54 20.98
C GLY A 111 -2.01 -35.73 20.06
N GLU A 112 -2.99 -36.60 19.86
CA GLU A 112 -2.82 -37.88 19.16
C GLU A 112 -2.27 -37.71 17.73
N ARG A 113 -2.65 -36.63 17.04
CA ARG A 113 -2.14 -36.35 15.70
C ARG A 113 -0.65 -36.01 15.69
N ASP A 114 -0.20 -35.18 16.62
CA ASP A 114 1.22 -34.85 16.79
C ASP A 114 2.02 -36.11 17.15
N PHE A 115 1.49 -36.93 18.06
CA PHE A 115 2.07 -38.23 18.40
C PHE A 115 2.26 -39.10 17.14
N ARG A 116 1.19 -39.28 16.35
CA ARG A 116 1.23 -40.06 15.10
C ARG A 116 2.22 -39.49 14.09
N TYR A 117 2.31 -38.16 13.97
CA TYR A 117 3.26 -37.51 13.06
C TYR A 117 4.71 -37.67 13.50
N ILE A 118 4.99 -37.55 14.79
CA ILE A 118 6.32 -37.79 15.36
C ILE A 118 6.72 -39.25 15.16
N LEU A 119 5.82 -40.19 15.45
CA LEU A 119 6.04 -41.62 15.26
C LEU A 119 6.32 -41.97 13.78
N ASN A 120 5.52 -41.43 12.86
CA ASN A 120 5.74 -41.62 11.42
C ASN A 120 7.06 -41.00 10.94
N PHE A 121 7.43 -39.84 11.48
CA PHE A 121 8.72 -39.20 11.23
C PHE A 121 9.88 -40.10 11.69
N ALA A 122 9.80 -40.64 12.90
CA ALA A 122 10.78 -41.55 13.48
C ALA A 122 10.97 -42.79 12.59
N ARG A 123 9.88 -43.46 12.23
CA ARG A 123 9.87 -44.65 11.37
C ARG A 123 10.49 -44.38 10.00
N LYS A 124 10.09 -43.29 9.35
CA LYS A 124 10.61 -42.91 8.02
C LYS A 124 12.12 -42.64 8.04
N ARG A 125 12.63 -42.12 9.15
CA ARG A 125 14.04 -41.77 9.34
C ARG A 125 14.85 -42.86 10.05
N LYS A 126 14.21 -43.97 10.46
CA LYS A 126 14.80 -45.06 11.24
C LYS A 126 15.49 -44.56 12.52
N LEU A 127 14.83 -43.65 13.23
CA LEU A 127 15.29 -43.15 14.52
C LEU A 127 14.96 -44.14 15.63
N GLU A 128 15.80 -44.21 16.65
CA GLU A 128 15.46 -44.94 17.88
C GLU A 128 14.34 -44.19 18.60
N ILE A 129 13.28 -44.91 19.00
CA ILE A 129 12.14 -44.33 19.69
C ILE A 129 11.83 -45.12 20.96
N ILE A 130 11.42 -44.40 21.99
CA ILE A 130 10.81 -44.97 23.18
C ILE A 130 9.55 -44.18 23.52
N VAL A 131 8.47 -44.90 23.79
CA VAL A 131 7.17 -44.35 24.14
C VAL A 131 6.85 -44.74 25.57
N PHE A 132 6.58 -43.76 26.42
CA PHE A 132 6.04 -43.98 27.76
C PHE A 132 4.56 -43.65 27.79
N SER A 133 3.76 -44.48 28.46
CA SER A 133 2.34 -44.27 28.59
C SER A 133 1.86 -44.51 30.02
N CYS A 134 0.90 -43.71 30.46
CA CYS A 134 0.12 -43.94 31.68
C CYS A 134 -1.33 -44.36 31.35
N GLY A 135 -1.60 -44.80 30.11
CA GLY A 135 -2.91 -45.28 29.66
C GLY A 135 -3.83 -44.19 29.10
N GLU A 136 -3.32 -42.99 28.77
CA GLU A 136 -4.16 -41.87 28.28
C GLU A 136 -4.90 -42.21 26.98
N TYR A 137 -4.25 -42.99 26.11
CA TYR A 137 -4.85 -43.72 24.99
C TYR A 137 -3.93 -44.86 24.57
N ILE A 138 -4.43 -45.78 23.74
CA ILE A 138 -3.66 -46.93 23.25
C ILE A 138 -2.92 -46.54 21.95
N PRO A 139 -1.58 -46.36 21.96
CA PRO A 139 -0.85 -45.97 20.76
C PRO A 139 -0.57 -47.19 19.87
N GLN A 140 -0.62 -47.02 18.54
CA GLN A 140 -0.23 -48.06 17.58
C GLN A 140 1.30 -48.11 17.39
N VAL A 141 2.00 -48.62 18.40
CA VAL A 141 3.47 -48.71 18.50
C VAL A 141 3.88 -50.18 18.64
N SER A 142 5.13 -50.52 18.33
CA SER A 142 5.63 -51.89 18.56
C SER A 142 5.71 -52.16 20.07
N ASP A 143 5.51 -53.41 20.49
CA ASP A 143 5.62 -53.78 21.91
C ASP A 143 7.03 -53.52 22.47
N GLU A 144 8.06 -53.53 21.61
CA GLU A 144 9.44 -53.25 22.00
C GLU A 144 9.67 -51.76 22.30
N ASP A 145 8.97 -50.85 21.63
CA ASP A 145 9.14 -49.40 21.79
C ASP A 145 8.20 -48.80 22.86
N LEU A 146 7.16 -49.52 23.29
CA LEU A 146 6.14 -49.06 24.23
C LEU A 146 6.41 -49.53 25.67
N ILE A 147 6.47 -48.58 26.60
CA ILE A 147 6.55 -48.81 28.04
C ILE A 147 5.27 -48.29 28.69
N ILE A 148 4.48 -49.21 29.25
CA ILE A 148 3.30 -48.88 30.06
C ILE A 148 3.77 -48.76 31.51
N LEU A 149 3.77 -47.53 32.04
CA LEU A 149 4.15 -47.22 33.42
C LEU A 149 2.97 -47.39 34.38
N ASP A 150 1.79 -47.09 33.88
CA ASP A 150 0.50 -47.13 34.57
C ASP A 150 -0.60 -47.32 33.52
N ASP A 151 -1.77 -47.78 33.93
CA ASP A 151 -2.97 -47.92 33.09
C ASP A 151 -4.16 -47.15 33.70
N SER A 152 -3.88 -46.17 34.56
CA SER A 152 -4.88 -45.30 35.18
C SER A 152 -5.54 -44.33 34.20
N GLY A 153 -4.90 -44.07 33.06
CA GLY A 153 -5.30 -43.03 32.11
C GLY A 153 -4.85 -41.63 32.52
N ILE A 154 -4.15 -41.48 33.66
CA ILE A 154 -3.79 -40.19 34.24
C ILE A 154 -2.30 -39.93 34.01
N PRO A 155 -1.89 -38.78 33.43
CA PRO A 155 -0.50 -38.52 33.00
C PRO A 155 0.48 -38.24 34.16
N ASN A 156 0.66 -39.23 35.02
CA ASN A 156 1.44 -39.18 36.27
C ASN A 156 2.92 -39.56 36.08
N TYR A 157 3.53 -39.23 34.94
CA TYR A 157 4.94 -39.53 34.62
C TYR A 157 5.94 -39.13 35.72
N HIS A 158 5.63 -38.05 36.45
CA HIS A 158 6.43 -37.54 37.55
C HIS A 158 6.59 -38.52 38.73
N HIS A 159 5.65 -39.47 38.92
CA HIS A 159 5.77 -40.53 39.92
C HIS A 159 6.79 -41.62 39.52
N TYR A 160 7.04 -41.75 38.21
CA TYR A 160 7.84 -42.83 37.63
C TYR A 160 9.24 -42.38 37.16
N LEU A 161 9.70 -41.18 37.53
CA LEU A 161 10.96 -40.62 37.02
C LEU A 161 12.19 -41.52 37.23
N ASN A 162 12.25 -42.25 38.35
CA ASN A 162 13.37 -43.17 38.62
C ASN A 162 13.34 -44.40 37.71
N GLU A 163 12.15 -44.95 37.46
CA GLU A 163 11.94 -46.08 36.56
C GLU A 163 12.23 -45.67 35.11
N ILE A 164 11.64 -44.55 34.67
CA ILE A 164 11.91 -43.94 33.36
C ILE A 164 13.41 -43.72 33.15
N LYS A 165 14.11 -43.17 34.15
CA LYS A 165 15.56 -42.96 34.09
C LYS A 165 16.31 -44.28 33.93
N SER A 166 15.94 -45.33 34.65
CA SER A 166 16.56 -46.65 34.55
C SER A 166 16.41 -47.20 33.13
N ILE A 167 15.20 -47.15 32.58
CA ILE A 167 14.89 -47.64 31.23
C ILE A 167 15.65 -46.84 30.16
N LEU A 168 15.65 -45.50 30.26
CA LEU A 168 16.38 -44.64 29.33
C LEU A 168 17.90 -44.89 29.40
N THR A 169 18.43 -45.28 30.55
CA THR A 169 19.84 -45.62 30.72
C THR A 169 20.16 -46.98 30.10
N GLU A 170 19.32 -47.99 30.34
CA GLU A 170 19.46 -49.34 29.78
C GLU A 170 19.39 -49.32 28.25
N ARG A 171 18.52 -48.47 27.69
CA ARG A 171 18.40 -48.27 26.23
C ARG A 171 19.37 -47.24 25.65
N GLU A 172 20.34 -46.78 26.43
CA GLU A 172 21.38 -45.84 25.99
C GLU A 172 20.83 -44.51 25.41
N PHE A 173 19.64 -44.07 25.84
CA PHE A 173 19.13 -42.73 25.53
C PHE A 173 19.88 -41.68 26.37
N ILE A 174 20.24 -42.04 27.61
CA ILE A 174 20.93 -41.18 28.58
C ILE A 174 22.01 -41.95 29.34
N SER A 175 22.90 -41.23 30.02
CA SER A 175 23.91 -41.81 30.92
C SER A 175 23.37 -42.01 32.33
N SER A 176 23.85 -43.05 33.01
CA SER A 176 23.62 -43.28 34.44
C SER A 176 24.17 -42.14 35.31
N THR A 177 25.20 -41.42 34.83
CA THR A 177 25.80 -40.27 35.51
C THR A 177 25.26 -38.94 35.00
N PRO A 178 25.08 -37.91 35.86
CA PRO A 178 24.70 -36.58 35.40
C PRO A 178 25.76 -35.92 34.51
N ALA A 179 25.30 -35.26 33.44
CA ALA A 179 26.15 -34.47 32.54
C ALA A 179 26.53 -33.14 33.21
N LYS A 180 27.82 -32.94 33.50
CA LYS A 180 28.34 -31.72 34.13
C LYS A 180 28.81 -30.69 33.10
N ASN A 181 28.74 -29.40 33.44
CA ASN A 181 29.26 -28.26 32.66
C ASN A 181 28.71 -28.17 31.23
N ARG A 182 27.43 -28.51 31.05
CA ARG A 182 26.77 -28.43 29.75
C ARG A 182 26.60 -26.98 29.31
N GLN A 183 26.74 -26.73 28.01
CA GLN A 183 26.42 -25.43 27.43
C GLN A 183 24.91 -25.18 27.56
N ILE A 184 24.55 -24.16 28.32
CA ILE A 184 23.16 -23.74 28.50
C ILE A 184 22.69 -23.07 27.20
N PRO A 185 21.53 -23.45 26.62
CA PRO A 185 20.99 -22.81 25.43
C PRO A 185 20.87 -21.29 25.59
N GLU A 186 21.29 -20.55 24.57
CA GLU A 186 21.26 -19.07 24.56
C GLU A 186 19.83 -18.54 24.64
N THR A 187 19.63 -17.42 25.35
CA THR A 187 18.33 -16.74 25.44
C THR A 187 18.01 -15.98 24.15
N GLY A 188 16.72 -15.88 23.81
CA GLY A 188 16.25 -15.12 22.63
C GLY A 188 16.72 -13.66 22.62
N LEU A 189 16.86 -13.03 23.80
CA LEU A 189 17.36 -11.66 23.96
C LEU A 189 18.78 -11.49 23.41
N ARG A 190 19.66 -12.48 23.59
CA ARG A 190 21.07 -12.42 23.13
C ARG A 190 21.18 -12.60 21.62
N LYS A 191 20.30 -13.41 21.02
CA LYS A 191 20.14 -13.50 19.56
C LYS A 191 19.60 -12.20 18.96
N SER A 192 18.60 -11.59 19.58
CA SER A 192 18.03 -10.31 19.12
C SER A 192 19.03 -9.16 19.20
N VAL A 193 19.86 -9.08 20.25
CA VAL A 193 20.93 -8.06 20.33
C VAL A 193 21.97 -8.24 19.24
N LYS A 194 22.37 -9.49 18.94
CA LYS A 194 23.33 -9.78 17.87
C LYS A 194 22.77 -9.45 16.48
N MET A 195 21.49 -9.78 16.24
CA MET A 195 20.76 -9.38 15.02
C MET A 195 20.61 -7.87 14.91
N PHE A 196 20.29 -7.19 16.01
CA PHE A 196 20.13 -5.74 16.04
C PHE A 196 21.45 -5.03 15.70
N ILE A 197 22.58 -5.49 16.26
CA ILE A 197 23.90 -4.96 15.91
C ILE A 197 24.23 -5.21 14.42
N GLN A 198 23.91 -6.40 13.89
CA GLN A 198 24.11 -6.69 12.47
C GLN A 198 23.25 -5.82 11.55
N LEU A 199 21.97 -5.60 11.92
CA LEU A 199 21.07 -4.72 11.19
C LEU A 199 21.51 -3.25 11.29
N LEU A 200 22.05 -2.82 12.42
CA LEU A 200 22.57 -1.46 12.59
C LEU A 200 23.80 -1.22 11.70
N ILE A 201 24.70 -2.20 11.60
CA ILE A 201 25.85 -2.15 10.69
C ILE A 201 25.41 -2.14 9.22
N LEU A 202 24.41 -2.97 8.87
CA LEU A 202 23.86 -3.03 7.52
C LEU A 202 23.15 -1.74 7.14
N ALA A 203 22.37 -1.18 8.07
CA ALA A 203 21.71 0.11 7.92
C ALA A 203 22.72 1.24 7.75
N LEU A 204 23.81 1.26 8.55
CA LEU A 204 24.89 2.23 8.39
C LEU A 204 25.58 2.11 7.03
N GLY A 205 25.81 0.88 6.56
CA GLY A 205 26.38 0.59 5.24
C GLY A 205 25.46 1.04 4.10
N LEU A 206 24.16 0.77 4.21
CA LEU A 206 23.14 1.27 3.27
C LEU A 206 23.06 2.79 3.29
N LEU A 207 23.11 3.42 4.47
CA LEU A 207 23.05 4.88 4.59
C LEU A 207 24.30 5.53 3.97
N LEU A 208 25.47 4.91 4.09
CA LEU A 208 26.69 5.35 3.40
C LEU A 208 26.62 5.12 1.88
N LEU A 209 26.01 4.02 1.43
CA LEU A 209 25.78 3.74 0.01
C LEU A 209 24.73 4.68 -0.59
N PHE A 210 23.66 5.00 0.14
CA PHE A 210 22.64 5.96 -0.28
C PHE A 210 23.17 7.37 -0.21
N ALA A 211 23.88 7.80 0.83
CA ALA A 211 24.47 9.13 0.91
C ALA A 211 25.59 9.32 -0.12
N GLY A 212 26.43 8.30 -0.33
CA GLY A 212 27.45 8.29 -1.38
C GLY A 212 26.84 8.22 -2.78
N GLY A 213 25.80 7.42 -2.96
CA GLY A 213 25.05 7.26 -4.20
C GLY A 213 24.25 8.51 -4.56
N PHE A 214 23.60 9.16 -3.60
CA PHE A 214 22.91 10.44 -3.78
C PHE A 214 23.90 11.55 -4.08
N LYS A 215 25.06 11.61 -3.41
CA LYS A 215 26.12 12.57 -3.74
C LYS A 215 26.71 12.34 -5.13
N LEU A 216 26.83 11.09 -5.56
CA LEU A 216 27.27 10.74 -6.91
C LEU A 216 26.19 11.05 -7.95
N LEU A 217 24.91 10.81 -7.64
CA LEU A 217 23.77 11.17 -8.47
C LEU A 217 23.61 12.69 -8.58
N GLU A 218 23.73 13.46 -7.50
CA GLU A 218 23.79 14.94 -7.55
C GLU A 218 24.96 15.43 -8.42
N SER A 219 26.10 14.74 -8.39
CA SER A 219 27.28 15.09 -9.19
C SER A 219 27.19 14.66 -10.65
N ILE A 220 26.30 13.73 -11.01
CA ILE A 220 26.10 13.24 -12.39
C ILE A 220 24.82 13.86 -13.00
N SER A 221 23.89 14.32 -12.17
CA SER A 221 22.63 14.98 -12.53
C SER A 221 22.80 16.47 -12.87
N SER A 222 24.00 17.04 -12.76
CA SER A 222 24.22 18.48 -13.01
C SER A 222 24.21 18.89 -14.49
N ASP A 223 23.91 17.95 -15.40
CA ASP A 223 23.72 18.22 -16.83
C ASP A 223 22.23 18.34 -17.21
N SER A 224 21.28 18.31 -16.27
CA SER A 224 19.90 18.71 -16.58
C SER A 224 19.88 20.21 -16.81
N GLU A 225 19.43 20.65 -17.99
CA GLU A 225 19.06 22.05 -18.21
C GLU A 225 18.21 22.52 -17.04
N THR A 226 18.64 23.57 -16.36
CA THR A 226 17.88 24.15 -15.26
C THR A 226 16.69 24.87 -15.88
N PHE A 227 15.54 24.19 -15.94
CA PHE A 227 14.27 24.84 -16.23
C PHE A 227 14.01 25.84 -15.11
N GLU A 228 14.02 27.13 -15.45
CA GLU A 228 13.67 28.21 -14.54
C GLU A 228 12.51 29.00 -15.15
N ALA A 229 11.64 29.52 -14.28
CA ALA A 229 10.64 30.51 -14.65
C ALA A 229 11.19 31.90 -14.31
N ASP A 230 11.19 32.80 -15.28
CA ASP A 230 11.68 34.18 -15.14
C ASP A 230 10.50 35.15 -15.13
N VAL A 231 9.81 35.19 -13.99
CA VAL A 231 8.62 36.01 -13.80
C VAL A 231 9.03 37.46 -13.55
N ASP A 232 8.73 38.35 -14.52
CA ASP A 232 8.79 39.79 -14.30
C ASP A 232 7.58 40.25 -13.50
N TRP A 233 7.71 40.24 -12.17
CA TRP A 233 6.68 40.70 -11.24
C TRP A 233 6.21 42.15 -11.47
N SER A 234 7.05 42.97 -12.11
CA SER A 234 6.75 44.36 -12.43
C SER A 234 6.11 44.58 -13.80
N GLN A 235 6.01 43.52 -14.62
CA GLN A 235 5.36 43.56 -15.92
C GLN A 235 3.93 44.07 -15.78
N GLU A 236 3.57 45.03 -16.64
CA GLU A 236 2.25 45.63 -16.66
C GLU A 236 1.20 44.61 -17.11
N VAL A 237 0.05 44.63 -16.43
CA VAL A 237 -1.11 43.79 -16.75
C VAL A 237 -2.29 44.71 -17.06
N MET A 238 -2.92 44.49 -18.20
CA MET A 238 -4.12 45.22 -18.62
C MET A 238 -5.35 44.60 -17.96
N HIS A 239 -5.71 45.08 -16.76
CA HIS A 239 -6.87 44.61 -16.01
C HIS A 239 -7.48 45.75 -15.18
N ASP A 240 -8.79 45.73 -14.95
CA ASP A 240 -9.49 46.84 -14.27
C ASP A 240 -9.16 46.94 -12.78
N ASP A 241 -8.90 45.81 -12.12
CA ASP A 241 -8.72 45.72 -10.67
C ASP A 241 -7.25 45.58 -10.21
N CYS A 242 -6.30 45.42 -11.13
CA CYS A 242 -4.88 45.23 -10.85
C CYS A 242 -4.03 45.64 -12.06
N SER A 243 -2.75 45.97 -11.87
CA SER A 243 -1.96 46.65 -12.91
C SER A 243 -0.62 46.02 -13.24
N THR A 244 -0.19 45.03 -12.46
CA THR A 244 1.10 44.32 -12.61
C THR A 244 0.93 42.85 -12.26
N VAL A 245 1.85 42.00 -12.76
CA VAL A 245 1.86 40.57 -12.45
C VAL A 245 1.81 40.31 -10.94
N GLU A 246 2.58 41.05 -10.13
CA GLU A 246 2.55 40.94 -8.68
C GLU A 246 1.16 41.28 -8.09
N THR A 247 0.59 42.43 -8.48
CA THR A 247 -0.70 42.86 -7.93
C THR A 247 -1.86 41.95 -8.35
N CYS A 248 -1.84 41.44 -9.59
CA CYS A 248 -2.86 40.55 -10.09
C CYS A 248 -2.73 39.14 -9.50
N THR A 249 -1.50 38.66 -9.29
CA THR A 249 -1.24 37.40 -8.57
C THR A 249 -1.82 37.45 -7.15
N ASN A 250 -1.53 38.52 -6.42
CA ASN A 250 -2.07 38.73 -5.07
C ASN A 250 -3.61 38.84 -5.06
N LEU A 251 -4.19 39.51 -6.06
CA LEU A 251 -5.64 39.62 -6.19
C LEU A 251 -6.30 38.26 -6.47
N GLY A 252 -5.76 37.48 -7.41
CA GLY A 252 -6.23 36.14 -7.69
C GLY A 252 -6.10 35.22 -6.46
N ASP A 253 -4.99 35.31 -5.72
CA ASP A 253 -4.82 34.57 -4.46
C ASP A 253 -5.83 34.97 -3.38
N SER A 254 -6.27 36.23 -3.37
CA SER A 254 -7.36 36.69 -2.51
C SER A 254 -8.69 36.05 -2.92
N TYR A 255 -9.02 36.04 -4.22
CA TYR A 255 -10.24 35.39 -4.69
C TYR A 255 -10.23 33.88 -4.47
N LEU A 256 -9.08 33.21 -4.64
CA LEU A 256 -8.93 31.80 -4.29
C LEU A 256 -9.20 31.55 -2.80
N SER A 257 -8.73 32.45 -1.93
CA SER A 257 -9.02 32.38 -0.49
C SER A 257 -10.50 32.61 -0.17
N ASP A 258 -11.14 33.56 -0.84
CA ASP A 258 -12.58 33.84 -0.68
C ASP A 258 -13.43 32.66 -1.17
N LEU A 259 -13.07 32.06 -2.31
CA LEU A 259 -13.78 30.91 -2.87
C LEU A 259 -13.76 29.71 -1.92
N ARG A 260 -12.68 29.55 -1.15
CA ARG A 260 -12.53 28.47 -0.17
C ARG A 260 -13.59 28.50 0.93
N GLU A 261 -14.23 29.64 1.20
CA GLU A 261 -15.36 29.72 2.13
C GLU A 261 -16.60 28.97 1.63
N TYR A 262 -16.71 28.78 0.31
CA TYR A 262 -17.84 28.13 -0.36
C TYR A 262 -17.48 26.73 -0.89
N VAL A 263 -16.28 26.58 -1.45
CA VAL A 263 -15.80 25.37 -2.13
C VAL A 263 -14.30 25.21 -1.89
N ASP A 264 -13.88 24.13 -1.23
CA ASP A 264 -12.45 23.79 -1.19
C ASP A 264 -12.07 23.07 -2.49
N LEU A 265 -11.43 23.79 -3.41
CA LEU A 265 -10.95 23.24 -4.68
C LEU A 265 -9.87 22.18 -4.53
N GLN A 266 -9.37 21.92 -3.31
CA GLN A 266 -8.46 20.82 -3.00
C GLN A 266 -9.17 19.58 -2.44
N ASP A 267 -10.51 19.63 -2.28
CA ASP A 267 -11.29 18.50 -1.82
C ASP A 267 -11.43 17.45 -2.92
N GLU A 268 -10.87 16.27 -2.70
CA GLU A 268 -10.95 15.12 -3.59
C GLU A 268 -11.92 14.08 -3.00
N PRO A 269 -13.11 13.88 -3.62
CA PRO A 269 -14.03 12.87 -3.14
C PRO A 269 -13.42 11.48 -3.31
N HIS A 270 -13.88 10.53 -2.50
CA HIS A 270 -13.55 9.12 -2.76
C HIS A 270 -14.24 8.66 -4.04
N ILE A 271 -13.44 8.46 -5.08
CA ILE A 271 -13.89 7.98 -6.39
C ILE A 271 -13.86 6.45 -6.40
N PHE A 272 -15.00 5.83 -6.69
CA PHE A 272 -15.07 4.40 -6.96
C PHE A 272 -14.81 4.13 -8.44
N PHE A 273 -13.69 3.48 -8.78
CA PHE A 273 -13.39 3.14 -10.16
C PHE A 273 -14.33 2.04 -10.69
N GLU A 274 -15.22 2.42 -11.60
CA GLU A 274 -16.16 1.54 -12.28
C GLU A 274 -15.99 1.65 -13.79
N ASN A 275 -15.43 0.64 -14.43
CA ASN A 275 -15.26 0.65 -15.89
C ASN A 275 -16.55 0.19 -16.60
N ARG A 276 -17.21 1.10 -17.31
CA ARG A 276 -18.38 0.82 -18.16
C ARG A 276 -18.12 1.24 -19.60
N THR A 277 -18.93 0.73 -20.52
CA THR A 277 -18.97 1.25 -21.88
C THR A 277 -19.50 2.69 -21.87
N ARG A 278 -18.76 3.59 -22.52
CA ARG A 278 -19.18 5.00 -22.68
C ARG A 278 -20.57 5.08 -23.30
N THR A 279 -21.47 5.74 -22.59
CA THR A 279 -22.86 5.95 -22.99
C THR A 279 -23.14 7.44 -23.03
N THR A 280 -23.55 7.94 -24.17
CA THR A 280 -24.05 9.32 -24.32
C THR A 280 -25.53 9.37 -23.92
N PHE A 281 -25.92 10.34 -23.10
CA PHE A 281 -27.29 10.52 -22.63
C PHE A 281 -28.01 11.60 -23.44
N VAL A 282 -27.46 12.81 -23.49
CA VAL A 282 -28.06 13.95 -24.16
C VAL A 282 -26.97 14.76 -24.85
N ASN A 283 -27.23 15.18 -26.09
CA ASN A 283 -26.45 16.22 -26.76
C ASN A 283 -27.31 17.48 -26.81
N TYR A 284 -26.76 18.61 -26.38
CA TYR A 284 -27.40 19.93 -26.47
C TYR A 284 -26.74 20.73 -27.57
N GLU A 285 -27.56 21.38 -28.38
CA GLU A 285 -27.12 22.36 -29.36
C GLU A 285 -26.93 23.70 -28.65
N ILE A 286 -25.77 24.33 -28.85
CA ILE A 286 -25.43 25.62 -28.29
C ILE A 286 -25.38 26.66 -29.42
N GLU A 287 -26.16 27.72 -29.29
CA GLU A 287 -26.09 28.91 -30.16
C GLU A 287 -26.14 30.16 -29.26
N ASP A 288 -25.29 31.15 -29.54
CA ASP A 288 -25.19 32.38 -28.74
C ASP A 288 -25.06 32.12 -27.22
N PHE A 289 -24.26 31.10 -26.86
CA PHE A 289 -24.03 30.63 -25.48
C PHE A 289 -25.24 30.02 -24.76
N GLU A 290 -26.37 29.84 -25.46
CA GLU A 290 -27.61 29.30 -24.90
C GLU A 290 -27.92 27.92 -25.49
N ILE A 291 -28.60 27.09 -24.68
CA ILE A 291 -29.09 25.78 -25.15
C ILE A 291 -30.34 26.01 -26.01
N THR A 292 -30.24 25.76 -27.32
CA THR A 292 -31.33 25.96 -28.28
C THR A 292 -32.05 24.67 -28.66
N GLY A 293 -31.35 23.54 -28.59
CA GLY A 293 -31.85 22.22 -28.97
C GLY A 293 -31.35 21.11 -28.04
N SER A 294 -32.05 19.97 -28.03
CA SER A 294 -31.58 18.76 -27.37
C SER A 294 -31.92 17.50 -28.14
N ASP A 295 -30.98 16.56 -28.15
CA ASP A 295 -31.07 15.24 -28.77
C ASP A 295 -30.83 14.18 -27.70
N VAL A 296 -31.92 13.69 -27.11
CA VAL A 296 -31.89 12.67 -26.04
C VAL A 296 -31.63 11.31 -26.65
N LYS A 297 -30.42 10.78 -26.42
CA LYS A 297 -29.98 9.46 -26.87
C LYS A 297 -30.41 8.34 -25.92
N ASN A 298 -30.29 8.60 -24.62
CA ASN A 298 -30.58 7.63 -23.56
C ASN A 298 -31.14 8.36 -22.33
N PRO A 299 -31.95 7.68 -21.49
CA PRO A 299 -32.41 8.27 -20.23
C PRO A 299 -31.23 8.52 -19.29
N LEU A 300 -31.26 9.66 -18.59
CA LEU A 300 -30.27 9.98 -17.57
C LEU A 300 -30.24 8.90 -16.47
N PRO A 301 -29.05 8.53 -15.97
CA PRO A 301 -28.92 7.44 -15.01
C PRO A 301 -29.42 7.81 -13.60
N PHE A 302 -29.44 9.09 -13.26
CA PHE A 302 -29.95 9.70 -12.04
C PHE A 302 -30.01 11.22 -12.22
N GLY A 303 -30.52 11.95 -11.23
CA GLY A 303 -30.64 13.41 -11.30
C GLY A 303 -31.74 13.86 -12.26
N ASP A 304 -32.00 15.16 -12.29
CA ASP A 304 -32.81 15.78 -13.32
C ASP A 304 -31.93 16.49 -14.35
N GLU A 305 -32.53 16.79 -15.50
CA GLU A 305 -31.84 17.41 -16.62
C GLU A 305 -31.29 18.80 -16.28
N GLU A 306 -32.05 19.58 -15.51
CA GLU A 306 -31.67 20.93 -15.09
C GLU A 306 -30.41 20.95 -14.22
N THR A 307 -30.21 19.94 -13.38
CA THR A 307 -28.98 19.76 -12.61
C THR A 307 -27.76 19.69 -13.54
N PHE A 308 -27.83 18.95 -14.64
CA PHE A 308 -26.71 18.79 -15.57
C PHE A 308 -26.58 19.96 -16.55
N LYS A 309 -27.68 20.62 -16.92
CA LYS A 309 -27.63 21.87 -17.68
C LYS A 309 -27.00 23.00 -16.88
N SER A 310 -27.11 22.97 -15.55
CA SER A 310 -26.43 23.95 -14.68
C SER A 310 -24.92 23.96 -14.86
N MET A 311 -24.28 22.85 -15.27
CA MET A 311 -22.84 22.82 -15.50
C MET A 311 -22.44 23.68 -16.71
N TRP A 312 -23.26 23.68 -17.77
CA TRP A 312 -23.08 24.59 -18.90
C TRP A 312 -23.21 26.05 -18.47
N HIS A 313 -24.22 26.37 -17.66
CA HIS A 313 -24.40 27.73 -17.14
C HIS A 313 -23.22 28.17 -16.26
N VAL A 314 -22.63 27.27 -15.47
CA VAL A 314 -21.38 27.57 -14.73
C VAL A 314 -20.25 27.85 -15.72
N PHE A 315 -20.08 27.01 -16.73
CA PHE A 315 -19.01 27.17 -17.73
C PHE A 315 -19.11 28.54 -18.42
N GLN A 316 -20.29 28.88 -18.95
CA GLN A 316 -20.58 30.18 -19.57
C GLN A 316 -20.36 31.36 -18.63
N GLN A 317 -20.78 31.26 -17.36
CA GLN A 317 -20.69 32.37 -16.42
C GLN A 317 -19.26 32.62 -15.93
N VAL A 318 -18.43 31.58 -15.89
CA VAL A 318 -17.08 31.65 -15.33
C VAL A 318 -16.03 32.03 -16.37
N PHE A 319 -16.11 31.47 -17.57
CA PHE A 319 -15.08 31.64 -18.58
C PHE A 319 -15.44 32.76 -19.58
N PRO A 320 -14.49 33.59 -20.02
CA PRO A 320 -14.77 34.68 -20.95
C PRO A 320 -15.34 34.18 -22.28
N ASN A 321 -16.44 34.78 -22.72
CA ASN A 321 -17.20 34.37 -23.90
C ASN A 321 -16.36 34.22 -25.17
N HIS A 322 -15.38 35.11 -25.40
CA HIS A 322 -14.58 35.10 -26.63
C HIS A 322 -13.68 33.87 -26.74
N TYR A 323 -13.42 33.14 -25.65
CA TYR A 323 -12.69 31.88 -25.70
C TYR A 323 -13.60 30.66 -25.93
N ILE A 324 -14.91 30.79 -25.67
CA ILE A 324 -15.85 29.66 -25.70
C ILE A 324 -16.92 29.80 -26.79
N GLU A 325 -16.74 30.75 -27.71
CA GLU A 325 -17.70 31.06 -28.78
C GLU A 325 -17.88 29.92 -29.80
N ASP A 326 -16.85 29.10 -29.98
CA ASP A 326 -16.88 27.95 -30.89
C ASP A 326 -17.50 26.68 -30.28
N VAL A 327 -17.89 26.72 -28.99
CA VAL A 327 -18.59 25.60 -28.36
C VAL A 327 -20.02 25.54 -28.85
N ASN A 328 -20.30 24.61 -29.76
CA ASN A 328 -21.59 24.43 -30.41
C ASN A 328 -22.37 23.18 -29.93
N GLU A 329 -21.71 22.30 -29.17
CA GLU A 329 -22.36 21.15 -28.54
C GLU A 329 -21.96 20.99 -27.08
N TYR A 330 -22.94 20.87 -26.18
CA TYR A 330 -22.75 20.43 -24.80
C TYR A 330 -23.28 19.01 -24.62
N ARG A 331 -22.45 18.08 -24.18
CA ARG A 331 -22.77 16.65 -24.15
C ARG A 331 -22.74 16.08 -22.74
N LEU A 332 -23.78 15.32 -22.40
CA LEU A 332 -23.82 14.49 -21.19
C LEU A 332 -23.48 13.04 -21.55
N PHE A 333 -22.48 12.47 -20.89
CA PHE A 333 -22.12 11.08 -21.06
C PHE A 333 -21.80 10.41 -19.72
N SER A 334 -21.52 9.11 -19.74
CA SER A 334 -20.72 8.47 -18.70
C SER A 334 -20.06 7.19 -19.19
N ASP A 335 -18.84 6.90 -18.72
CA ASP A 335 -18.18 5.60 -18.84
C ASP A 335 -17.99 4.90 -17.48
N GLY A 336 -18.80 5.27 -16.50
CA GLY A 336 -18.72 4.78 -15.12
C GLY A 336 -17.77 5.62 -14.28
N GLU A 337 -17.90 5.53 -12.96
CA GLU A 337 -17.22 6.44 -12.03
C GLU A 337 -15.68 6.28 -12.08
N GLY A 338 -14.96 7.40 -12.07
CA GLY A 338 -13.50 7.44 -12.01
C GLY A 338 -12.76 7.16 -13.31
N ASN A 339 -13.41 7.20 -14.46
CA ASN A 339 -12.73 7.13 -15.75
C ASN A 339 -12.62 8.52 -16.38
N THR A 340 -13.29 8.79 -17.50
CA THR A 340 -13.21 10.10 -18.18
C THR A 340 -14.21 11.04 -17.54
N ALA A 341 -13.74 11.95 -16.68
CA ALA A 341 -14.63 12.87 -15.99
C ALA A 341 -15.20 13.96 -16.91
N ALA A 342 -14.44 14.41 -17.89
CA ALA A 342 -14.86 15.34 -18.93
C ALA A 342 -13.94 15.18 -20.15
N TYR A 343 -14.35 15.73 -21.29
CA TYR A 343 -13.45 15.92 -22.43
C TYR A 343 -13.97 17.04 -23.34
N VAL A 344 -13.04 17.65 -24.07
CA VAL A 344 -13.34 18.53 -25.20
C VAL A 344 -12.94 17.85 -26.52
N THR A 345 -13.72 18.07 -27.56
CA THR A 345 -13.34 17.74 -28.94
C THR A 345 -13.43 19.00 -29.78
N ILE A 346 -12.30 19.45 -30.33
CA ILE A 346 -12.19 20.65 -31.16
C ILE A 346 -11.95 20.22 -32.60
N LYS A 347 -12.77 20.75 -33.52
CA LYS A 347 -12.71 20.51 -34.96
C LYS A 347 -13.13 21.77 -35.72
N ASP A 348 -12.89 21.78 -37.03
CA ASP A 348 -13.28 22.88 -37.92
C ASP A 348 -14.80 23.16 -37.93
N ASP A 349 -15.62 22.14 -37.70
CA ASP A 349 -17.09 22.27 -37.66
C ASP A 349 -17.65 22.57 -36.26
N GLY A 350 -16.76 22.79 -35.28
CA GLY A 350 -17.06 23.32 -33.96
C GLY A 350 -16.51 22.49 -32.81
N THR A 351 -16.81 22.95 -31.60
CA THR A 351 -16.29 22.38 -30.36
C THR A 351 -17.38 21.71 -29.52
N VAL A 352 -17.11 20.47 -29.12
CA VAL A 352 -17.94 19.70 -28.19
C VAL A 352 -17.34 19.74 -26.79
N LEU A 353 -18.06 20.28 -25.81
CA LEU A 353 -17.76 20.13 -24.39
C LEU A 353 -18.59 18.97 -23.82
N ALA A 354 -17.94 17.93 -23.31
CA ALA A 354 -18.61 16.76 -22.77
C ALA A 354 -18.31 16.56 -21.28
N MET A 355 -19.35 16.32 -20.48
CA MET A 355 -19.25 16.13 -19.03
C MET A 355 -19.81 14.77 -18.61
N ASP A 356 -19.05 14.03 -17.78
CA ASP A 356 -19.54 12.80 -17.17
C ASP A 356 -20.50 13.12 -16.03
N VAL A 357 -21.74 12.65 -16.16
CA VAL A 357 -22.81 12.91 -15.17
C VAL A 357 -22.52 12.29 -13.80
N ARG A 358 -21.72 11.23 -13.70
CA ARG A 358 -21.34 10.54 -12.45
C ARG A 358 -20.18 11.24 -11.74
N ASP A 359 -19.15 11.63 -12.48
CA ASP A 359 -17.90 12.15 -11.90
C ASP A 359 -17.99 13.64 -11.50
N ASN A 360 -18.98 14.37 -12.03
CA ASN A 360 -19.14 15.81 -11.79
C ASN A 360 -20.25 16.15 -10.78
N THR A 361 -20.61 15.20 -9.91
CA THR A 361 -21.60 15.44 -8.83
C THR A 361 -21.00 16.18 -7.63
N HIS A 362 -19.68 16.09 -7.43
CA HIS A 362 -18.97 16.81 -6.41
C HIS A 362 -18.49 18.17 -6.93
N LYS A 363 -18.91 19.27 -6.29
CA LYS A 363 -18.69 20.64 -6.79
C LYS A 363 -17.21 20.98 -7.02
N ALA A 364 -16.31 20.62 -6.09
CA ALA A 364 -14.88 20.87 -6.26
C ALA A 364 -14.29 20.13 -7.48
N THR A 365 -14.71 18.88 -7.68
CA THR A 365 -14.29 18.08 -8.84
C THR A 365 -14.84 18.66 -10.13
N GLN A 366 -16.12 19.03 -10.13
CA GLN A 366 -16.74 19.70 -11.26
C GLN A 366 -15.97 20.97 -11.67
N TYR A 367 -15.63 21.85 -10.72
CA TYR A 367 -14.93 23.10 -11.05
C TYR A 367 -13.53 22.84 -11.59
N ARG A 368 -12.78 21.89 -10.99
CA ARG A 368 -11.47 21.48 -11.53
C ARG A 368 -11.58 20.93 -12.95
N ASN A 369 -12.56 20.08 -13.23
CA ASN A 369 -12.78 19.54 -14.57
C ASN A 369 -13.16 20.62 -15.58
N LEU A 370 -14.05 21.55 -15.22
CA LEU A 370 -14.40 22.68 -16.10
C LEU A 370 -13.17 23.57 -16.39
N ILE A 371 -12.32 23.83 -15.40
CA ILE A 371 -11.07 24.60 -15.59
C ILE A 371 -10.09 23.82 -16.47
N HIS A 372 -9.97 22.50 -16.30
CA HIS A 372 -9.14 21.63 -17.14
C HIS A 372 -9.60 21.66 -18.59
N GLU A 373 -10.89 21.44 -18.84
CA GLU A 373 -11.46 21.48 -20.19
C GLU A 373 -11.35 22.88 -20.83
N PHE A 374 -11.52 23.93 -20.05
CA PHE A 374 -11.24 25.29 -20.53
C PHE A 374 -9.76 25.48 -20.89
N GLY A 375 -8.84 24.87 -20.14
CA GLY A 375 -7.42 24.85 -20.47
C GLY A 375 -7.14 24.26 -21.86
N HIS A 376 -7.88 23.22 -22.25
CA HIS A 376 -7.84 22.69 -23.63
C HIS A 376 -8.37 23.70 -24.65
N ILE A 377 -9.56 24.28 -24.42
CA ILE A 377 -10.16 25.26 -25.35
C ILE A 377 -9.25 26.49 -25.53
N TYR A 378 -8.69 27.02 -24.44
CA TYR A 378 -7.80 28.18 -24.46
C TYR A 378 -6.50 27.92 -25.23
N SER A 379 -5.95 26.71 -25.15
CA SER A 379 -4.61 26.40 -25.66
C SER A 379 -4.58 25.67 -26.99
N LEU A 380 -5.73 25.16 -27.45
CA LEU A 380 -5.87 24.39 -28.68
C LEU A 380 -6.90 25.00 -29.64
N PRO A 381 -6.93 26.33 -29.86
CA PRO A 381 -7.83 26.91 -30.84
C PRO A 381 -7.54 26.30 -32.21
N ILE A 382 -8.58 26.02 -33.01
CA ILE A 382 -8.43 25.18 -34.21
C ILE A 382 -7.52 25.86 -35.27
N GLU A 383 -7.50 27.20 -35.28
CA GLU A 383 -6.63 28.01 -36.12
C GLU A 383 -5.13 27.88 -35.81
N ASP A 384 -4.75 27.32 -34.65
CA ASP A 384 -3.36 27.02 -34.31
C ASP A 384 -2.84 25.76 -35.00
N PHE A 385 -3.72 25.02 -35.70
CA PHE A 385 -3.38 23.79 -36.42
C PHE A 385 -3.45 24.01 -37.93
N ASP A 386 -2.65 23.25 -38.69
CA ASP A 386 -2.69 23.27 -40.15
C ASP A 386 -4.07 22.84 -40.69
N GLU A 387 -4.60 23.56 -41.68
CA GLU A 387 -5.93 23.32 -42.30
C GLU A 387 -6.07 21.91 -42.92
N ALA A 388 -4.97 21.19 -43.11
CA ALA A 388 -4.98 19.80 -43.56
C ALA A 388 -5.42 18.82 -42.48
N CYS A 389 -5.53 19.28 -41.22
CA CYS A 389 -5.84 18.46 -40.06
C CYS A 389 -7.21 18.86 -39.50
N ASP A 390 -8.18 17.95 -39.62
CA ASP A 390 -9.56 18.16 -39.16
C ASP A 390 -9.69 18.14 -37.61
N SER A 391 -8.58 18.29 -36.85
CA SER A 391 -8.52 18.16 -35.39
C SER A 391 -7.20 18.66 -34.78
N THR A 392 -7.13 18.70 -33.45
CA THR A 392 -5.98 19.16 -32.64
C THR A 392 -4.86 18.11 -32.47
N ASP A 393 -4.46 17.49 -33.57
CA ASP A 393 -3.29 16.58 -33.60
C ASP A 393 -2.00 17.41 -33.45
N ILE A 394 -1.17 17.07 -32.47
CA ILE A 394 0.08 17.79 -32.17
C ILE A 394 1.06 17.77 -33.36
N SER A 395 1.00 16.77 -34.23
CA SER A 395 1.83 16.74 -35.44
C SER A 395 1.49 17.86 -36.44
N CYS A 396 0.35 18.53 -36.28
CA CYS A 396 -0.12 19.62 -37.14
C CYS A 396 -0.04 20.99 -36.47
N ILE A 397 0.54 21.11 -35.28
CA ILE A 397 0.61 22.37 -34.55
C ILE A 397 1.51 23.38 -35.28
N LYS A 398 1.06 24.62 -35.41
CA LYS A 398 1.87 25.72 -35.97
C LYS A 398 2.91 26.19 -34.95
N GLU A 399 4.07 26.62 -35.44
CA GLU A 399 5.12 27.21 -34.60
C GLU A 399 4.63 28.47 -33.88
N GLY A 400 5.09 28.68 -32.64
CA GLY A 400 4.82 29.90 -31.87
C GLY A 400 3.45 29.98 -31.19
N THR A 401 2.60 28.97 -31.37
CA THR A 401 1.33 28.77 -30.65
C THR A 401 1.58 28.43 -29.18
N ILE A 402 0.54 28.48 -28.34
CA ILE A 402 0.65 28.22 -26.90
C ILE A 402 1.22 26.82 -26.67
N ILE A 403 0.65 25.81 -27.33
CA ILE A 403 1.03 24.42 -27.14
C ILE A 403 2.38 24.10 -27.79
N ALA A 404 2.72 24.70 -28.93
CA ALA A 404 4.07 24.55 -29.51
C ALA A 404 5.14 25.09 -28.56
N LYS A 405 4.94 26.28 -27.98
CA LYS A 405 5.86 26.85 -26.98
C LYS A 405 5.99 25.98 -25.73
N HIS A 406 4.88 25.42 -25.25
CA HIS A 406 4.89 24.51 -24.10
C HIS A 406 5.64 23.21 -24.40
N ALA A 407 5.43 22.63 -25.59
CA ALA A 407 6.16 21.45 -26.07
C ALA A 407 7.66 21.74 -26.18
N ASP A 408 8.03 22.82 -26.87
CA ASP A 408 9.42 23.22 -27.08
C ASP A 408 10.15 23.45 -25.77
N ARG A 409 9.50 24.14 -24.81
CA ARG A 409 10.12 24.49 -23.54
C ARG A 409 10.23 23.30 -22.59
N PHE A 410 9.23 22.43 -22.49
CA PHE A 410 9.17 21.44 -21.41
C PHE A 410 9.22 19.98 -21.87
N TRP A 411 8.93 19.70 -23.14
CA TRP A 411 8.88 18.34 -23.68
C TRP A 411 10.01 18.02 -24.67
N SER A 412 10.76 19.01 -25.15
CA SER A 412 11.89 18.81 -26.08
C SER A 412 13.01 17.90 -25.55
N GLN A 413 13.08 17.72 -24.23
CA GLN A 413 13.98 16.77 -23.59
C GLN A 413 13.56 15.29 -23.78
N TYR A 414 12.30 15.05 -24.15
CA TYR A 414 11.77 13.71 -24.41
C TYR A 414 11.79 13.41 -25.91
N ASP A 415 11.71 12.12 -26.25
CA ASP A 415 11.56 11.70 -27.64
C ASP A 415 10.21 12.18 -28.21
N GLU A 416 10.20 12.68 -29.45
CA GLU A 416 9.01 13.24 -30.11
C GLU A 416 7.80 12.29 -30.09
N SER A 417 8.03 10.97 -30.07
CA SER A 417 6.95 9.97 -29.98
C SER A 417 6.18 9.97 -28.66
N TRP A 418 6.57 10.82 -27.69
CA TRP A 418 5.84 11.07 -26.45
C TRP A 418 4.96 12.32 -26.50
N LEU A 419 5.14 13.20 -27.49
CA LEU A 419 4.33 14.42 -27.61
C LEU A 419 2.85 14.10 -27.81
N GLU A 420 2.58 13.03 -28.56
CA GLU A 420 1.28 12.40 -28.72
C GLU A 420 1.47 10.90 -28.51
N ASN A 421 0.77 10.31 -27.54
CA ASN A 421 1.08 8.96 -27.08
C ASN A 421 -0.16 8.05 -26.96
N SER A 422 -1.23 8.42 -27.65
CA SER A 422 -2.47 7.64 -27.80
C SER A 422 -2.26 6.20 -28.32
N ASP A 423 -1.12 5.90 -28.96
CA ASP A 423 -0.74 4.57 -29.44
C ASP A 423 -0.03 3.69 -28.38
N LYS A 424 0.40 4.30 -27.25
CA LYS A 424 1.19 3.61 -26.23
C LYS A 424 0.31 2.76 -25.32
N SER A 425 0.85 1.62 -24.90
CA SER A 425 0.18 0.78 -23.89
C SER A 425 0.22 1.44 -22.51
N ARG A 426 -0.75 1.10 -21.66
CA ARG A 426 -0.80 1.55 -20.24
C ARG A 426 0.52 1.35 -19.49
N PHE A 427 1.22 0.23 -19.72
CA PHE A 427 2.52 -0.03 -19.06
C PHE A 427 3.63 0.92 -19.54
N GLN A 428 3.59 1.35 -20.80
CA GLN A 428 4.55 2.34 -21.32
C GLN A 428 4.28 3.71 -20.72
N LEU A 429 3.01 4.11 -20.62
CA LEU A 429 2.60 5.37 -19.98
C LEU A 429 2.99 5.40 -18.49
N GLU A 430 2.68 4.33 -17.76
CA GLU A 430 3.09 4.18 -16.35
C GLU A 430 4.62 4.20 -16.22
N GLY A 431 5.35 3.55 -17.13
CA GLY A 431 6.81 3.56 -17.15
C GLY A 431 7.40 4.95 -17.41
N PHE A 432 6.83 5.71 -18.35
CA PHE A 432 7.25 7.07 -18.66
C PHE A 432 7.01 8.00 -17.47
N TYR A 433 5.81 7.99 -16.88
CA TYR A 433 5.52 8.77 -15.68
C TYR A 433 6.45 8.41 -14.52
N ASN A 434 6.65 7.13 -14.23
CA ASN A 434 7.48 6.70 -13.11
C ASN A 434 8.96 7.11 -13.25
N ASN A 435 9.46 7.24 -14.48
CA ASN A 435 10.81 7.73 -14.74
C ASN A 435 10.92 9.27 -14.69
N ASN A 436 9.80 9.98 -14.78
CA ASN A 436 9.71 11.44 -14.86
C ASN A 436 8.75 12.00 -13.77
N VAL A 437 8.68 11.37 -12.59
CA VAL A 437 7.69 11.67 -11.54
C VAL A 437 7.80 13.09 -10.96
N THR A 438 8.94 13.76 -11.13
CA THR A 438 9.16 15.16 -10.75
C THR A 438 8.65 16.16 -11.77
N ASP A 439 8.28 15.68 -12.95
CA ASP A 439 8.00 16.52 -14.12
C ASP A 439 6.48 16.70 -14.31
N PHE A 440 5.69 15.88 -13.61
CA PHE A 440 4.23 15.83 -13.66
C PHE A 440 3.65 15.70 -12.23
N TYR A 441 2.48 16.27 -11.98
CA TYR A 441 1.75 16.11 -10.72
C TYR A 441 1.01 14.77 -10.65
N VAL A 442 0.45 14.31 -11.77
CA VAL A 442 -0.36 13.09 -11.84
C VAL A 442 -0.03 12.27 -13.09
N PRO A 443 -0.24 10.94 -13.10
CA PRO A 443 0.05 10.10 -14.27
C PRO A 443 -0.66 10.52 -15.55
N TYR A 444 -1.90 11.01 -15.45
CA TYR A 444 -2.69 11.47 -16.60
C TYR A 444 -2.04 12.64 -17.34
N GLN A 445 -1.34 13.51 -16.62
CA GLN A 445 -0.60 14.65 -17.17
C GLN A 445 0.52 14.21 -18.14
N ALA A 446 1.07 13.02 -17.94
CA ALA A 446 2.15 12.49 -18.77
C ALA A 446 1.65 11.80 -20.06
N THR A 447 0.34 11.87 -20.36
CA THR A 447 -0.27 11.22 -21.53
C THR A 447 -0.14 12.01 -22.83
N ASN A 448 0.20 13.29 -22.81
CA ASN A 448 0.63 14.06 -23.99
C ASN A 448 0.84 15.51 -23.55
N VAL A 449 1.35 16.33 -24.47
CA VAL A 449 1.55 17.77 -24.22
C VAL A 449 0.24 18.50 -23.88
N LYS A 450 -0.88 18.11 -24.50
CA LYS A 450 -2.19 18.75 -24.31
C LYS A 450 -2.68 18.57 -22.88
N GLU A 451 -2.65 17.35 -22.37
CA GLU A 451 -3.03 17.05 -20.98
C GLU A 451 -2.05 17.65 -19.98
N ASP A 452 -0.76 17.76 -20.32
CA ASP A 452 0.22 18.44 -19.49
C ASP A 452 -0.06 19.92 -19.33
N TYR A 453 -0.38 20.60 -20.44
CA TYR A 453 -0.77 21.99 -20.41
C TYR A 453 -2.08 22.19 -19.62
N ALA A 454 -3.12 21.41 -19.92
CA ALA A 454 -4.44 21.55 -19.28
C ALA A 454 -4.37 21.36 -17.74
N ILE A 455 -3.62 20.37 -17.26
CA ILE A 455 -3.42 20.18 -15.81
C ILE A 455 -2.56 21.30 -15.21
N THR A 456 -1.52 21.75 -15.92
CA THR A 456 -0.69 22.88 -15.46
C THR A 456 -1.51 24.15 -15.33
N PHE A 457 -2.36 24.44 -16.32
CA PHE A 457 -3.31 25.55 -16.30
C PHE A 457 -4.30 25.40 -15.15
N MET A 458 -4.90 24.22 -14.96
CA MET A 458 -5.79 23.95 -13.82
C MET A 458 -5.09 24.20 -12.48
N LYS A 459 -3.84 23.75 -12.31
CA LYS A 459 -3.03 24.01 -11.11
C LYS A 459 -2.77 25.51 -10.93
N PHE A 460 -2.39 26.22 -11.99
CA PHE A 460 -2.19 27.67 -11.98
C PHE A 460 -3.43 28.43 -11.49
N ILE A 461 -4.63 28.06 -11.95
CA ILE A 461 -5.87 28.69 -11.49
C ILE A 461 -6.21 28.31 -10.04
N THR A 462 -6.10 27.03 -9.70
CA THR A 462 -6.67 26.47 -8.45
C THR A 462 -5.73 26.46 -7.25
N GLU A 463 -4.46 26.83 -7.45
CA GLU A 463 -3.43 26.87 -6.41
C GLU A 463 -2.70 28.21 -6.38
N LYS A 464 -1.99 28.45 -5.28
CA LYS A 464 -1.02 29.55 -5.21
C LYS A 464 0.25 29.15 -5.94
N ILE A 465 1.02 30.14 -6.40
CA ILE A 465 2.31 29.88 -7.02
C ILE A 465 3.18 28.97 -6.12
N PRO A 466 3.74 27.86 -6.65
CA PRO A 466 4.63 26.99 -5.90
C PRO A 466 5.88 27.75 -5.44
N SER A 467 6.16 27.77 -4.13
CA SER A 467 7.32 28.48 -3.58
C SER A 467 8.55 27.58 -3.47
N ASN A 468 9.73 28.07 -3.87
CA ASN A 468 11.05 27.46 -3.62
C ASN A 468 11.23 26.01 -4.13
N SER A 469 10.64 25.67 -5.28
CA SER A 469 10.84 24.37 -5.92
C SER A 469 11.51 24.54 -7.28
N SER A 470 12.52 23.71 -7.55
CA SER A 470 13.18 23.58 -8.85
C SER A 470 12.71 22.33 -9.60
N GLN A 471 11.57 21.74 -9.19
CA GLN A 471 10.99 20.59 -9.88
C GLN A 471 10.26 21.08 -11.13
N LEU A 472 10.44 20.39 -12.25
CA LEU A 472 9.88 20.80 -13.54
C LEU A 472 8.36 21.01 -13.50
N ARG A 473 7.60 20.17 -12.78
CA ARG A 473 6.15 20.38 -12.61
C ARG A 473 5.79 21.72 -11.96
N ASP A 474 6.59 22.20 -11.02
CA ASP A 474 6.36 23.46 -10.32
C ASP A 474 6.81 24.64 -11.19
N VAL A 475 7.91 24.47 -11.93
CA VAL A 475 8.40 25.46 -12.90
C VAL A 475 7.38 25.69 -14.02
N LYS A 476 6.70 24.64 -14.50
CA LYS A 476 5.59 24.76 -15.47
C LYS A 476 4.49 25.70 -14.95
N VAL A 477 4.04 25.52 -13.70
CA VAL A 477 3.03 26.39 -13.08
C VAL A 477 3.57 27.82 -12.88
N GLN A 478 4.81 27.97 -12.44
CA GLN A 478 5.45 29.28 -12.28
C GLN A 478 5.56 30.02 -13.63
N SER A 479 5.85 29.32 -14.72
CA SER A 479 5.99 29.91 -16.05
C SER A 479 4.68 30.53 -16.58
N MET A 480 3.52 30.07 -16.09
CA MET A 480 2.23 30.69 -16.44
C MET A 480 2.11 32.13 -15.92
N TYR A 481 2.93 32.54 -14.94
CA TYR A 481 2.99 33.92 -14.44
C TYR A 481 3.85 34.84 -15.30
N GLU A 482 4.60 34.31 -16.29
CA GLU A 482 5.36 35.10 -17.26
C GLU A 482 4.45 35.75 -18.33
N ASP A 483 3.20 35.29 -18.43
CA ASP A 483 2.20 35.83 -19.35
C ASP A 483 1.20 36.72 -18.59
N ALA A 484 1.29 38.03 -18.84
CA ALA A 484 0.41 39.03 -18.22
C ALA A 484 -1.07 38.82 -18.54
N GLU A 485 -1.41 38.34 -19.74
CA GLU A 485 -2.81 38.07 -20.13
C GLU A 485 -3.34 36.85 -19.38
N LEU A 486 -2.50 35.83 -19.20
CA LEU A 486 -2.85 34.64 -18.44
C LEU A 486 -3.05 34.93 -16.94
N VAL A 487 -2.24 35.83 -16.37
CA VAL A 487 -2.42 36.31 -15.00
C VAL A 487 -3.71 37.11 -14.84
N ALA A 488 -4.08 37.94 -15.81
CA ALA A 488 -5.38 38.62 -15.81
C ALA A 488 -6.54 37.62 -15.90
N LEU A 489 -6.44 36.64 -16.80
CA LEU A 489 -7.44 35.58 -16.98
C LEU A 489 -7.66 34.78 -15.68
N ARG A 490 -6.60 34.50 -14.92
CA ARG A 490 -6.73 33.86 -13.60
C ARG A 490 -7.56 34.70 -12.63
N VAL A 491 -7.38 36.01 -12.63
CA VAL A 491 -8.15 36.92 -11.78
C VAL A 491 -9.62 36.87 -12.16
N ASP A 492 -9.94 36.97 -13.46
CA ASP A 492 -11.31 36.94 -13.96
C ASP A 492 -12.03 35.62 -13.63
N ILE A 493 -11.39 34.48 -13.89
CA ILE A 493 -11.97 33.16 -13.61
C ILE A 493 -12.28 33.01 -12.11
N LEU A 494 -11.32 33.32 -11.24
CA LEU A 494 -11.51 33.19 -9.79
C LEU A 494 -12.55 34.17 -9.25
N LYS A 495 -12.57 35.41 -9.76
CA LYS A 495 -13.59 36.41 -9.43
C LYS A 495 -14.99 35.92 -9.81
N SER A 496 -15.15 35.37 -11.00
CA SER A 496 -16.43 34.83 -11.49
C SER A 496 -16.91 33.66 -10.65
N PHE A 497 -16.04 32.72 -10.26
CA PHE A 497 -16.39 31.65 -9.32
C PHE A 497 -16.84 32.18 -7.96
N VAL A 498 -16.13 33.16 -7.39
CA VAL A 498 -16.51 33.79 -6.12
C VAL A 498 -17.88 34.47 -6.23
N GLN A 499 -18.12 35.19 -7.32
CA GLN A 499 -19.38 35.89 -7.54
C GLN A 499 -20.55 34.92 -7.71
N LEU A 500 -20.36 33.86 -8.50
CA LEU A 500 -21.33 32.78 -8.70
C LEU A 500 -21.73 32.13 -7.36
N GLU A 501 -20.75 31.80 -6.51
CA GLU A 501 -21.05 31.15 -5.22
C GLU A 501 -21.69 32.12 -4.21
N LYS A 502 -21.33 33.41 -4.25
CA LYS A 502 -22.02 34.45 -3.48
C LYS A 502 -23.49 34.56 -3.86
N GLU A 503 -23.80 34.57 -5.16
CA GLU A 503 -25.19 34.63 -5.66
C GLU A 503 -26.01 33.40 -5.29
N ARG A 504 -25.39 32.21 -5.24
CA ARG A 504 -26.05 30.97 -4.82
C ARG A 504 -26.27 30.88 -3.30
N ALA A 505 -25.49 31.61 -2.51
CA ALA A 505 -25.58 31.63 -1.05
C ALA A 505 -26.62 32.63 -0.52
N THR A 506 -27.06 33.59 -1.34
CA THR A 506 -28.14 34.53 -1.06
C THR A 506 -29.49 33.98 -1.45
#